data_AF-A0A820YNI4-F1
#
_entry.id   AF-A0A820YNI4-F1
#
_cell.length_a   1.000
_cell.length_b   1.000
_cell.length_c   1.000
_cell.angle_alpha   90.00
_cell.angle_beta   90.00
_cell.angle_gamma   90.00
#
_symmetry.space_group_name_H-M   'P 1'
#
loop_
_entity.id
_entity.type
_entity.pdbx_description
1 polymer ?
#
loop_
_entity_poly.entity_id
_entity_poly.type
_entity_poly.pdbx_seq_one_letter_code
_entity_poly.pdbx_strand_id
1 'polypeptide(L)'
;MMFNICIVFAFYLVSINGHGYLFDPVARSSAWLIDPSFKECCTYSSHMEMFCGGVGHQWNTNGGKCGICGEPYDRAIKLFEKGGAKYTGKIVKTYNQGEQIDVQVKLSANHQGHFEFRLCNVDNTPNSDATQECLDRYLLTIANT
;
A
#
# COMPACT_ATOMS: atom_id res chain seq x y z
N MET A 1 -58.34 4.26 24.96
CA MET A 1 -57.74 4.28 23.60
C MET A 1 -56.24 4.42 23.77
N MET A 2 -55.48 3.33 23.66
CA MET A 2 -54.01 3.34 23.84
C MET A 2 -53.36 3.35 22.46
N PHE A 3 -52.64 4.41 22.13
CA PHE A 3 -51.82 4.48 20.90
C PHE A 3 -50.44 3.91 21.19
N ASN A 4 -50.13 2.73 20.64
CA ASN A 4 -48.78 2.19 20.64
C ASN A 4 -47.97 2.88 19.52
N ILE A 5 -46.95 3.64 19.90
CA ILE A 5 -45.98 4.23 18.97
C ILE A 5 -44.86 3.20 18.78
N CYS A 6 -44.84 2.52 17.62
CA CYS A 6 -43.69 1.72 17.19
C CYS A 6 -42.60 2.65 16.65
N ILE A 7 -41.49 2.79 17.37
CA ILE A 7 -40.29 3.48 16.87
C ILE A 7 -39.47 2.46 16.07
N VAL A 8 -39.43 2.62 14.75
CA VAL A 8 -38.58 1.83 13.87
C VAL A 8 -37.21 2.51 13.80
N PHE A 9 -36.19 1.92 14.44
CA PHE A 9 -34.80 2.35 14.28
C PHE A 9 -34.24 1.83 12.96
N ALA A 10 -34.13 2.70 11.95
CA ALA A 10 -33.40 2.41 10.72
C ALA A 10 -31.89 2.49 11.00
N PHE A 11 -31.24 1.35 11.16
CA PHE A 11 -29.77 1.28 11.22
C PHE A 11 -29.18 1.50 9.82
N TYR A 12 -28.65 2.70 9.59
CA TYR A 12 -27.76 2.93 8.45
C TYR A 12 -26.42 2.25 8.74
N LEU A 13 -26.19 1.09 8.13
CA LEU A 13 -24.86 0.47 8.10
C LEU A 13 -23.95 1.31 7.19
N VAL A 14 -23.29 2.30 7.78
CA VAL A 14 -22.21 3.02 7.10
C VAL A 14 -21.00 2.11 7.08
N SER A 15 -20.72 1.50 5.93
CA SER A 15 -19.45 0.81 5.71
C SER A 15 -18.36 1.87 5.57
N ILE A 16 -17.55 2.03 6.62
CA ILE A 16 -16.34 2.84 6.56
C ILE A 16 -15.23 2.02 5.90
N ASN A 17 -14.98 2.29 4.63
CA ASN A 17 -13.85 1.70 3.90
C ASN A 17 -12.58 2.54 4.14
N GLY A 18 -12.02 2.42 5.33
CA GLY A 18 -10.85 3.17 5.79
C GLY A 18 -9.52 2.54 5.37
N HIS A 19 -8.72 3.24 4.58
CA HIS A 19 -7.48 2.74 3.98
C HIS A 19 -6.47 3.86 3.67
N GLY A 20 -5.29 3.51 3.13
CA GLY A 20 -4.30 4.48 2.69
C GLY A 20 -3.38 3.96 1.59
N TYR A 21 -2.71 4.87 0.88
CA TYR A 21 -1.66 4.52 -0.09
C TYR A 21 -0.65 5.65 -0.26
N LEU A 22 0.56 5.30 -0.71
CA LEU A 22 1.57 6.26 -1.12
C LEU A 22 1.14 6.92 -2.43
N PHE A 23 0.84 8.22 -2.38
CA PHE A 23 0.28 9.00 -3.47
C PHE A 23 1.36 9.62 -4.34
N ASP A 24 2.43 10.16 -3.74
CA ASP A 24 3.56 10.74 -4.46
C ASP A 24 4.87 10.39 -3.73
N PRO A 25 5.81 9.63 -4.35
CA PRO A 25 5.68 8.97 -5.66
C PRO A 25 4.66 7.84 -5.63
N VAL A 26 3.79 7.74 -6.63
CA VAL A 26 2.63 6.82 -6.58
C VAL A 26 3.02 5.35 -6.41
N ALA A 27 2.38 4.66 -5.46
CA ALA A 27 2.54 3.21 -5.28
C ALA A 27 2.12 2.41 -6.51
N ARG A 28 2.77 1.26 -6.76
CA ARG A 28 2.46 0.35 -7.88
C ARG A 28 0.98 -0.05 -7.94
N SER A 29 0.35 -0.29 -6.78
CA SER A 29 -1.07 -0.63 -6.68
C SER A 29 -2.02 0.45 -7.19
N SER A 30 -1.59 1.70 -7.11
CA SER A 30 -2.40 2.89 -7.33
C SER A 30 -1.98 3.71 -8.56
N ALA A 31 -0.90 3.32 -9.24
CA ALA A 31 -0.33 4.05 -10.38
C ALA A 31 -1.35 4.31 -11.51
N TRP A 32 -2.28 3.36 -11.73
CA TRP A 32 -3.36 3.47 -12.73
C TRP A 32 -4.35 4.61 -12.49
N LEU A 33 -4.40 5.16 -11.26
CA LEU A 33 -5.23 6.31 -10.93
C LEU A 33 -4.68 7.62 -11.50
N ILE A 34 -3.35 7.69 -11.68
CA ILE A 34 -2.65 8.93 -12.04
C ILE A 34 -2.11 8.84 -13.47
N ASP A 35 -1.61 7.67 -13.86
CA ASP A 35 -1.04 7.46 -15.19
C ASP A 35 -1.89 6.45 -15.99
N PRO A 36 -2.61 6.93 -17.04
CA PRO A 36 -3.45 6.09 -17.88
C PRO A 36 -2.75 4.90 -18.53
N SER A 37 -1.42 4.94 -18.70
CA SER A 37 -0.66 3.83 -19.30
C SER A 37 -0.67 2.57 -18.43
N PHE A 38 -1.02 2.67 -17.15
CA PHE A 38 -1.18 1.52 -16.27
C PHE A 38 -2.61 0.94 -16.26
N LYS A 39 -3.60 1.60 -16.90
CA LYS A 39 -5.01 1.17 -16.80
C LYS A 39 -5.24 -0.23 -17.35
N GLU A 40 -4.64 -0.56 -18.49
CA GLU A 40 -4.87 -1.85 -19.17
C GLU A 40 -4.32 -3.05 -18.38
N CYS A 41 -3.09 -2.96 -17.88
CA CYS A 41 -2.45 -4.06 -17.15
C CYS A 41 -2.81 -4.11 -15.66
N CYS A 42 -2.97 -2.94 -15.04
CA CYS A 42 -2.61 -2.77 -13.64
C CYS A 42 -3.73 -2.17 -12.79
N THR A 43 -4.90 -1.93 -13.37
CA THR A 43 -6.11 -1.57 -12.61
C THR A 43 -6.35 -2.61 -11.51
N TYR A 44 -6.59 -2.12 -10.30
CA TYR A 44 -6.80 -2.96 -9.12
C TYR A 44 -7.74 -2.24 -8.15
N SER A 45 -8.92 -2.82 -7.92
CA SER A 45 -9.97 -2.21 -7.08
C SER A 45 -9.56 -2.08 -5.62
N SER A 46 -8.80 -3.05 -5.11
CA SER A 46 -8.30 -3.11 -3.73
C SER A 46 -6.96 -2.37 -3.56
N HIS A 47 -6.68 -1.34 -4.36
CA HIS A 47 -5.36 -0.68 -4.38
C HIS A 47 -4.94 -0.05 -3.05
N MET A 48 -5.89 0.31 -2.19
CA MET A 48 -5.62 0.84 -0.85
C MET A 48 -5.59 -0.26 0.24
N GLU A 49 -5.85 -1.51 -0.11
CA GLU A 49 -5.91 -2.66 0.81
C GLU A 49 -4.56 -3.41 0.85
N MET A 50 -3.46 -2.67 0.77
CA MET A 50 -2.08 -3.20 0.86
C MET A 50 -1.64 -3.37 2.32
N PHE A 51 -2.49 -4.06 3.08
CA PHE A 51 -2.45 -4.25 4.53
C PHE A 51 -2.05 -5.68 4.96
N CYS A 52 -1.18 -6.35 4.19
CA CYS A 52 -0.62 -7.65 4.51
C CYS A 52 -1.64 -8.81 4.63
N GLY A 53 -2.83 -8.65 4.04
CA GLY A 53 -3.97 -9.58 4.19
C GLY A 53 -4.82 -9.37 5.44
N GLY A 54 -4.59 -8.28 6.17
CA GLY A 54 -5.27 -7.95 7.42
C GLY A 54 -4.52 -8.44 8.65
N VAL A 55 -4.74 -7.75 9.79
CA VAL A 55 -4.01 -7.95 11.05
C VAL A 55 -4.01 -9.41 11.53
N GLY A 56 -5.16 -10.08 11.47
CA GLY A 56 -5.29 -11.47 11.90
C GLY A 56 -4.45 -12.42 11.03
N HIS A 57 -4.48 -12.23 9.71
CA HIS A 57 -3.70 -13.05 8.79
C HIS A 57 -2.20 -12.80 8.92
N GLN A 58 -1.80 -11.53 9.04
CA GLN A 58 -0.40 -11.15 9.25
C GLN A 58 0.18 -11.78 10.52
N TRP A 59 -0.49 -11.60 11.66
CA TRP A 59 0.09 -11.98 12.96
C TRP A 59 -0.18 -13.42 13.35
N ASN A 60 -1.37 -13.96 13.09
CA ASN A 60 -1.74 -15.31 13.52
C ASN A 60 -1.31 -16.39 12.51
N THR A 61 -1.26 -16.07 11.20
CA THR A 61 -0.89 -17.03 10.16
C THR A 61 0.55 -16.84 9.68
N ASN A 62 0.92 -15.59 9.37
CA ASN A 62 2.20 -15.28 8.72
C ASN A 62 3.33 -14.89 9.69
N GLY A 63 3.11 -14.98 11.00
CA GLY A 63 4.13 -14.68 12.02
C GLY A 63 4.65 -13.24 11.96
N GLY A 64 3.77 -12.29 11.66
CA GLY A 64 4.09 -10.87 11.51
C GLY A 64 4.59 -10.47 10.12
N LYS A 65 4.85 -11.43 9.23
CA LYS A 65 5.42 -11.16 7.90
C LYS A 65 4.40 -10.55 6.94
N CYS A 66 4.91 -9.73 6.03
CA CYS A 66 4.16 -9.09 4.96
C CYS A 66 4.94 -9.20 3.64
N GLY A 67 4.26 -9.20 2.48
CA GLY A 67 4.92 -8.96 1.20
C GLY A 67 5.46 -7.53 1.14
N ILE A 68 6.57 -7.31 0.44
CA ILE A 68 7.24 -5.99 0.44
C ILE A 68 6.41 -4.89 -0.24
N CYS A 69 5.43 -5.28 -1.06
CA CYS A 69 4.46 -4.38 -1.68
C CYS A 69 3.09 -4.35 -0.96
N GLY A 70 3.01 -4.90 0.26
CA GLY A 70 1.81 -4.87 1.12
C GLY A 70 0.78 -5.98 0.88
N GLU A 71 1.05 -6.91 -0.04
CA GLU A 71 0.24 -8.12 -0.23
C GLU A 71 0.49 -9.15 0.90
N PRO A 72 -0.44 -10.09 1.15
CA PRO A 72 -0.23 -11.17 2.14
C PRO A 72 1.05 -11.95 1.87
N TYR A 73 1.85 -12.21 2.91
CA TYR A 73 3.17 -12.86 2.77
C TYR A 73 3.10 -14.24 2.11
N ASP A 74 2.10 -15.04 2.45
CA ASP A 74 1.83 -16.38 1.93
C ASP A 74 1.09 -16.41 0.58
N ARG A 75 0.74 -15.26 0.01
CA ARG A 75 0.13 -15.20 -1.33
C ARG A 75 1.07 -15.85 -2.36
N ALA A 76 0.60 -16.90 -3.02
CA ALA A 76 1.38 -17.67 -4.00
C ALA A 76 1.92 -16.81 -5.16
N ILE A 77 1.13 -15.83 -5.62
CA ILE A 77 1.52 -14.88 -6.66
C ILE A 77 1.35 -13.47 -6.12
N LYS A 78 2.46 -12.75 -5.97
CA LYS A 78 2.51 -11.32 -5.65
C LYS A 78 2.29 -10.54 -6.94
N LEU A 79 1.22 -9.77 -7.02
CA LEU A 79 0.83 -9.07 -8.25
C LEU A 79 1.78 -7.91 -8.59
N PHE A 80 2.26 -7.21 -7.57
CA PHE A 80 2.99 -5.94 -7.74
C PHE A 80 4.50 -6.07 -7.54
N GLU A 81 4.97 -7.19 -6.99
CA GLU A 81 6.39 -7.51 -6.94
C GLU A 81 6.91 -7.90 -8.34
N LYS A 82 8.21 -7.77 -8.58
CA LYS A 82 8.85 -8.07 -9.87
C LYS A 82 8.53 -9.49 -10.33
N GLY A 83 8.03 -9.61 -11.57
CA GLY A 83 7.52 -10.87 -12.13
C GLY A 83 6.02 -11.11 -11.91
N GLY A 84 5.37 -10.28 -11.08
CA GLY A 84 3.93 -10.28 -10.90
C GLY A 84 3.17 -9.72 -12.11
N ALA A 85 1.92 -10.17 -12.29
CA ALA A 85 1.10 -9.81 -13.44
C ALA A 85 0.75 -8.31 -13.55
N LYS A 86 0.97 -7.52 -12.50
CA LYS A 86 0.74 -6.06 -12.47
C LYS A 86 2.03 -5.26 -12.31
N TYR A 87 3.18 -5.91 -12.33
CA TYR A 87 4.48 -5.24 -12.33
C TYR A 87 4.83 -4.78 -13.74
N THR A 88 5.07 -3.49 -13.92
CA THR A 88 5.46 -2.91 -15.23
C THR A 88 6.93 -2.56 -15.33
N GLY A 89 7.63 -2.40 -14.20
CA GLY A 89 8.98 -1.86 -14.14
C GLY A 89 9.09 -0.37 -14.55
N LYS A 90 7.98 0.31 -14.80
CA LYS A 90 7.98 1.72 -15.22
C LYS A 90 8.34 2.63 -14.03
N ILE A 91 9.31 3.52 -14.25
CA ILE A 91 9.68 4.56 -13.31
C ILE A 91 8.57 5.63 -13.27
N VAL A 92 8.02 5.90 -12.09
CA VAL A 92 6.94 6.88 -11.88
C VAL A 92 7.44 8.27 -11.51
N LYS A 93 8.67 8.37 -10.98
CA LYS A 93 9.32 9.62 -10.60
C LYS A 93 10.84 9.41 -10.53
N THR A 94 11.59 10.45 -10.88
CA THR A 94 13.07 10.44 -10.89
C THR A 94 13.55 11.57 -9.98
N TYR A 95 14.61 11.29 -9.22
CA TYR A 95 15.22 12.23 -8.28
C TYR A 95 16.74 12.21 -8.46
N ASN A 96 17.40 13.26 -7.99
CA ASN A 96 18.84 13.30 -7.86
C ASN A 96 19.30 12.66 -6.54
N GLN A 97 20.49 12.07 -6.53
CA GLN A 97 21.06 11.54 -5.30
C GLN A 97 21.24 12.66 -4.27
N GLY A 98 20.73 12.44 -3.06
CA GLY A 98 20.80 13.42 -1.96
C GLY A 98 19.74 14.53 -2.04
N GLU A 99 18.83 14.48 -3.02
CA GLU A 99 17.70 15.41 -3.10
C GLU A 99 16.77 15.24 -1.89
N GLN A 100 16.35 16.37 -1.30
CA GLN A 100 15.24 16.39 -0.35
C GLN A 100 13.94 16.34 -1.15
N ILE A 101 13.10 15.35 -0.86
CA ILE A 101 11.88 15.10 -1.64
C ILE A 101 10.65 15.22 -0.75
N ASP A 102 9.57 15.72 -1.33
CA ASP A 102 8.25 15.63 -0.72
C ASP A 102 7.64 14.25 -0.99
N VAL A 103 7.19 13.60 0.07
CA VAL A 103 6.50 12.31 0.03
C VAL A 103 5.07 12.49 0.57
N GLN A 104 4.07 12.07 -0.20
CA GLN A 104 2.67 12.26 0.15
C GLN A 104 1.96 10.91 0.33
N VAL A 105 1.32 10.73 1.48
CA VAL A 105 0.44 9.60 1.78
C VAL A 105 -1.01 10.08 1.78
N LYS A 106 -1.88 9.38 1.08
CA LYS A 106 -3.32 9.65 1.10
C LYS A 106 -4.01 8.64 2.00
N LEU A 107 -4.77 9.14 2.99
CA LEU A 107 -5.55 8.33 3.92
C LEU A 107 -7.05 8.60 3.73
N SER A 108 -7.87 7.56 3.69
CA SER A 108 -9.32 7.64 3.86
C SER A 108 -9.76 7.34 5.30
N ALA A 109 -8.93 6.65 6.09
CA ALA A 109 -9.07 6.56 7.54
C ALA A 109 -7.71 6.71 8.23
N ASN A 110 -7.70 7.47 9.33
CA ASN A 110 -6.52 7.66 10.15
C ASN A 110 -6.54 6.69 11.33
N HIS A 111 -5.67 5.68 11.29
CA HIS A 111 -5.48 4.71 12.37
C HIS A 111 -4.37 5.09 13.36
N GLN A 112 -3.92 6.35 13.35
CA GLN A 112 -2.78 6.84 14.12
C GLN A 112 -1.47 6.12 13.72
N GLY A 113 -0.42 6.23 14.54
CA GLY A 113 0.89 5.60 14.28
C GLY A 113 1.87 6.54 13.57
N HIS A 114 2.77 5.95 12.78
CA HIS A 114 3.83 6.66 12.07
C HIS A 114 4.08 6.02 10.69
N PHE A 115 4.78 6.74 9.82
CA PHE A 115 5.22 6.25 8.52
C PHE A 115 6.74 6.17 8.50
N GLU A 116 7.24 5.15 7.82
CA GLU A 116 8.66 5.00 7.50
C GLU A 116 8.79 4.77 6.00
N PHE A 117 9.86 5.30 5.41
CA PHE A 117 10.16 5.13 4.00
C PHE A 117 11.55 4.52 3.88
N ARG A 118 11.68 3.51 3.02
CA ARG A 118 12.92 2.77 2.81
C ARG A 118 13.25 2.70 1.33
N LEU A 119 14.54 2.65 1.01
CA LEU A 119 15.04 2.46 -0.34
C LEU A 119 15.83 1.15 -0.45
N CYS A 120 15.77 0.53 -1.62
CA CYS A 120 16.63 -0.60 -1.96
C CYS A 120 17.22 -0.36 -3.36
N ASN A 121 18.52 -0.56 -3.51
CA ASN A 121 19.14 -0.58 -4.82
C ASN A 121 18.90 -1.95 -5.48
N VAL A 122 17.91 -2.00 -6.37
CA VAL A 122 17.47 -3.21 -7.09
C VAL A 122 18.34 -3.55 -8.31
N ASP A 123 19.31 -2.71 -8.68
CA ASP A 123 20.24 -3.01 -9.79
C ASP A 123 21.14 -4.20 -9.44
N ASN A 124 21.37 -4.45 -8.15
CA ASN A 124 22.10 -5.62 -7.64
C ASN A 124 21.28 -6.92 -7.69
N THR A 125 19.99 -6.83 -8.00
CA THR A 125 19.05 -7.97 -8.05
C THR A 125 18.23 -7.93 -9.34
N PRO A 126 18.86 -8.11 -10.52
CA PRO A 126 18.20 -7.86 -11.81
C PRO A 126 17.03 -8.82 -12.09
N ASN A 127 16.96 -9.97 -11.42
CA ASN A 127 15.92 -10.97 -11.63
C ASN A 127 14.96 -11.15 -10.44
N SER A 128 15.09 -10.33 -9.39
CA SER A 128 14.17 -10.34 -8.26
C SER A 128 13.78 -8.91 -7.86
N ASP A 129 12.70 -8.77 -7.10
CA ASP A 129 12.40 -7.49 -6.47
C ASP A 129 13.35 -7.24 -5.29
N ALA A 130 13.16 -6.10 -4.63
CA ALA A 130 13.80 -5.82 -3.35
C ALA A 130 13.47 -6.91 -2.31
N THR A 131 14.33 -7.05 -1.31
CA THR A 131 14.04 -7.81 -0.09
C THR A 131 13.88 -6.86 1.09
N GLN A 132 13.24 -7.32 2.15
CA GLN A 132 13.13 -6.53 3.39
C GLN A 132 14.52 -6.18 3.94
N GLU A 133 15.47 -7.13 3.88
CA GLU A 133 16.85 -6.93 4.32
C GLU A 133 17.61 -5.88 3.48
N CYS A 134 17.21 -5.66 2.23
CA CYS A 134 17.77 -4.58 1.41
C CYS A 134 17.16 -3.23 1.81
N LEU A 135 15.84 -3.19 1.96
CA LEU A 135 15.10 -1.99 2.36
C LEU A 135 15.55 -1.48 3.74
N ASP A 136 15.77 -2.39 4.68
CA ASP A 136 16.18 -2.06 6.05
C ASP A 136 17.58 -1.43 6.14
N ARG A 137 18.39 -1.51 5.08
CA ARG A 137 19.70 -0.83 5.03
C ARG A 137 19.58 0.68 4.84
N TYR A 138 18.48 1.16 4.27
CA TYR A 138 18.31 2.57 3.92
C TYR A 138 16.94 3.09 4.36
N LEU A 139 16.76 3.23 5.68
CA LEU A 139 15.66 3.99 6.27
C LEU A 139 15.89 5.49 6.00
N LEU A 140 14.93 6.14 5.34
CA LEU A 140 14.97 7.57 5.06
C LEU A 140 14.62 8.38 6.31
N THR A 141 15.30 9.51 6.47
CA THR A 141 15.09 10.46 7.57
C THR A 141 14.23 11.63 7.12
N ILE A 142 13.52 12.24 8.07
CA ILE A 142 12.76 13.47 7.81
C ILE A 142 13.76 14.62 7.69
N ALA A 143 13.73 15.33 6.57
CA ALA A 143 14.61 16.46 6.34
C ALA A 143 14.32 17.60 7.33
N ASN A 144 15.37 18.34 7.70
CA ASN A 144 15.29 19.55 8.54
C ASN A 144 14.64 19.34 9.92
N THR A 145 14.90 18.18 10.53
CA THR A 145 14.51 17.86 11.92
C THR A 145 15.52 18.33 12.95
#